data_AF-A0A9W6Z0A6-F1
#
_entry.id   AF-A0A9W6Z0A6-F1
#
_cell.length_a   1.000
_cell.length_b   1.000
_cell.length_c   1.000
_cell.angle_alpha   90.00
_cell.angle_beta   90.00
_cell.angle_gamma   90.00
#
_symmetry.space_group_name_H-M   'P 1'
#
loop_
_entity.id
_entity.type
_entity.pdbx_description
1 polymer ?
#
loop_
_entity_poly.entity_id
_entity_poly.type
_entity_poly.pdbx_seq_one_letter_code
_entity_poly.pdbx_strand_id
1 'polypeptide(L)'
;MSNIIASIQRKCYPTFVVSGLGFLEYAYCYVFCYTKLYKKLNHESTAIALIIISNFFILLLLFNWALIHIVGPGKVGISVPPYDLDPYFKAGKRLSKLEKKAKKLVEVYNQDHNENETQTDKLENEGSQFDSTNPKGISNPFSDADSSTLKPLAPAGKVNDNDTDSDSDEEDDNDDDSYDTQEYVTPPSIFQCNKDGLPQWCSHCKSIKVLRSHHSSKLQTCVPKMDHYFCKLAVELDC
;
A
#
# COMPACT_ATOMS: atom_id res chain seq x y z
N MET A 1 -7.76 4.12 34.11
CA MET A 1 -6.84 3.12 34.73
C MET A 1 -5.93 2.43 33.73
N SER A 2 -6.37 2.14 32.50
CA SER A 2 -5.55 1.50 31.43
C SER A 2 -4.21 2.19 31.12
N ASN A 3 -4.15 3.52 31.12
CA ASN A 3 -2.90 4.27 30.83
C ASN A 3 -1.78 4.06 31.86
N ILE A 4 -2.13 3.86 33.14
CA ILE A 4 -1.15 3.66 34.22
C ILE A 4 -0.53 2.27 34.11
N ILE A 5 -1.37 1.24 33.90
CA ILE A 5 -0.94 -0.16 33.70
C ILE A 5 0.01 -0.25 32.49
N ALA A 6 -0.37 0.38 31.37
CA ALA A 6 0.46 0.40 30.17
C ALA A 6 1.79 1.17 30.36
N SER A 7 1.84 2.12 31.29
CA SER A 7 3.09 2.82 31.64
C SER A 7 4.00 1.95 32.51
N ILE A 8 3.45 1.22 33.46
CA ILE A 8 4.20 0.30 34.33
C ILE A 8 4.76 -0.86 33.51
N GLN A 9 3.94 -1.50 32.67
CA GLN A 9 4.37 -2.62 31.83
C GLN A 9 5.57 -2.26 30.95
N ARG A 10 5.57 -1.06 30.32
CA ARG A 10 6.68 -0.59 29.47
C ARG A 10 8.00 -0.41 30.24
N LYS A 11 7.94 -0.12 31.53
CA LYS A 11 9.13 0.08 32.38
C LYS A 11 9.59 -1.21 33.04
N CYS A 12 8.67 -2.12 33.38
CA CYS A 12 9.02 -3.37 34.06
C CYS A 12 9.44 -4.49 33.10
N TYR A 13 8.84 -4.56 31.91
CA TYR A 13 9.20 -5.54 30.89
C TYR A 13 10.71 -5.55 30.57
N PRO A 14 11.35 -4.42 30.24
CA PRO A 14 12.79 -4.39 29.99
C PRO A 14 13.63 -4.94 31.15
N THR A 15 13.26 -4.61 32.40
CA THR A 15 13.99 -5.09 33.57
C THR A 15 13.84 -6.58 33.76
N PHE A 16 12.67 -7.15 33.51
CA PHE A 16 12.46 -8.60 33.59
C PHE A 16 13.25 -9.35 32.52
N VAL A 17 13.29 -8.83 31.29
CA VAL A 17 14.07 -9.44 30.20
C VAL A 17 15.57 -9.43 30.52
N VAL A 18 16.12 -8.30 30.96
CA VAL A 18 17.54 -8.21 31.34
C VAL A 18 17.86 -9.14 32.52
N SER A 19 17.00 -9.18 33.54
CA SER A 19 17.17 -10.09 34.68
C SER A 19 17.13 -11.57 34.26
N GLY A 20 16.22 -11.93 33.36
CA GLY A 20 16.10 -13.30 32.84
C GLY A 20 17.32 -13.70 32.01
N LEU A 21 17.81 -12.80 31.15
CA LEU A 21 19.03 -13.02 30.37
C LEU A 21 20.27 -13.16 31.26
N GLY A 22 20.42 -12.32 32.29
CA GLY A 22 21.54 -12.43 33.23
C GLY A 22 21.50 -13.73 34.04
N PHE A 23 20.32 -14.20 34.44
CA PHE A 23 20.17 -15.51 35.09
C PHE A 23 20.53 -16.66 34.15
N LEU A 24 20.09 -16.60 32.89
CA LEU A 24 20.42 -17.60 31.88
C LEU A 24 21.93 -17.65 31.60
N GLU A 25 22.57 -16.49 31.52
CA GLU A 25 24.02 -16.37 31.36
C GLU A 25 24.77 -16.97 32.56
N TYR A 26 24.32 -16.69 33.79
CA TYR A 26 24.88 -17.31 34.98
C TYR A 26 24.73 -18.83 34.95
N ALA A 27 23.55 -19.35 34.62
CA ALA A 27 23.32 -20.79 34.53
C ALA A 27 24.22 -21.43 33.46
N TYR A 28 24.36 -20.80 32.30
CA TYR A 28 25.20 -21.31 31.22
C TYR A 28 26.70 -21.23 31.55
N CYS A 29 27.21 -20.06 31.92
CA CYS A 29 28.64 -19.84 32.14
C CYS A 29 29.14 -20.53 33.42
N TYR A 30 28.41 -20.40 34.53
CA TYR A 30 28.88 -20.91 35.82
C TYR A 30 28.47 -22.37 36.07
N VAL A 31 27.17 -22.68 35.93
CA VAL A 31 26.68 -24.03 36.27
C VAL A 31 27.08 -25.04 35.19
N PHE A 32 27.02 -24.67 33.91
CA PHE A 32 27.36 -25.58 32.82
C PHE A 32 28.86 -25.49 32.45
N CYS A 33 29.35 -24.37 31.92
CA CYS A 33 30.72 -24.27 31.40
C CYS A 33 31.77 -24.47 32.51
N TYR A 34 31.67 -23.76 33.62
CA TYR A 34 32.65 -23.86 34.70
C TYR A 34 32.49 -25.15 35.53
N THR A 35 31.29 -25.42 36.06
CA THR A 35 31.13 -26.52 37.02
C THR A 35 31.17 -27.90 36.36
N LYS A 36 30.64 -28.05 35.14
CA LYS A 36 30.61 -29.36 34.44
C LYS A 36 31.79 -29.50 33.48
N LEU A 37 31.98 -28.54 32.58
CA LEU A 37 32.97 -28.67 31.50
C LEU A 37 34.40 -28.48 32.02
N TYR A 38 34.64 -27.39 32.75
CA TYR A 38 35.97 -27.06 33.27
C TYR A 38 36.38 -28.03 34.39
N LYS A 39 35.56 -28.16 35.45
CA LYS A 39 35.94 -28.93 36.64
C LYS A 39 35.78 -30.45 36.54
N LYS A 40 34.76 -30.97 35.82
CA LYS A 40 34.49 -32.42 35.80
C LYS A 40 35.05 -33.13 34.57
N LEU A 41 35.03 -32.45 33.42
CA LEU A 41 35.47 -33.03 32.15
C LEU A 41 36.91 -32.63 31.76
N ASN A 42 37.55 -31.70 32.49
CA ASN A 42 38.89 -31.17 32.18
C ASN A 42 39.04 -30.62 30.75
N HIS A 43 37.94 -30.18 30.13
CA HIS A 43 37.95 -29.57 28.80
C HIS A 43 38.10 -28.05 28.93
N GLU A 44 39.25 -27.60 29.44
CA GLU A 44 39.49 -26.20 29.83
C GLU A 44 39.32 -25.22 28.66
N SER A 45 39.98 -25.50 27.53
CA SER A 45 39.93 -24.63 26.34
C SER A 45 38.50 -24.48 25.80
N THR A 46 37.75 -25.58 25.74
CA THR A 46 36.36 -25.57 25.27
C THR A 46 35.47 -24.78 26.21
N ALA A 47 35.64 -24.93 27.54
CA ALA A 47 34.87 -24.18 28.52
C ALA A 47 35.09 -22.66 28.38
N ILE A 48 36.36 -22.24 28.26
CA ILE A 48 36.73 -20.83 28.11
C ILE A 48 36.18 -20.27 26.79
N ALA A 49 36.34 -21.00 25.68
CA ALA A 49 35.85 -20.58 24.37
C ALA A 49 34.32 -20.38 24.38
N LEU A 50 33.56 -21.32 24.96
CA LEU A 50 32.11 -21.21 25.07
C LEU A 50 31.66 -20.01 25.92
N ILE A 51 32.36 -19.72 27.02
CA ILE A 51 32.07 -18.55 27.86
C ILE A 51 32.27 -17.26 27.06
N ILE A 52 33.41 -17.10 26.37
CA ILE A 52 33.72 -15.90 25.59
C ILE A 52 32.69 -15.69 24.47
N ILE A 53 32.41 -16.74 23.71
CA ILE A 53 31.46 -16.68 22.59
C ILE A 53 30.05 -16.33 23.10
N SER A 54 29.61 -16.95 24.20
CA SER A 54 28.28 -16.68 24.77
C SER A 54 28.17 -15.23 25.27
N ASN A 55 29.17 -14.72 25.99
CA ASN A 55 29.20 -13.32 26.43
C ASN A 55 29.13 -12.35 25.24
N PHE A 56 29.87 -12.63 24.17
CA PHE A 56 29.83 -11.81 22.96
C PHE A 56 28.43 -11.74 22.34
N PHE A 57 27.74 -12.88 22.21
CA PHE A 57 26.37 -12.90 21.69
C PHE A 57 25.37 -12.17 22.60
N ILE A 58 25.51 -12.30 23.92
CA ILE A 58 24.66 -11.58 24.89
C ILE A 58 24.90 -10.06 24.79
N LEU A 59 26.16 -9.62 24.69
CA LEU A 59 26.49 -8.21 24.50
C LEU A 59 25.93 -7.66 23.18
N LEU A 60 26.04 -8.40 22.07
CA LEU A 60 25.42 -8.02 20.80
C LEU A 60 23.89 -7.91 20.88
N LEU A 61 23.25 -8.84 21.59
CA LEU A 61 21.81 -8.82 21.81
C LEU A 61 21.41 -7.58 22.63
N LEU A 62 22.09 -7.33 23.75
CA LEU A 62 21.84 -6.17 24.61
C LEU A 62 22.12 -4.85 23.89
N PHE A 63 23.15 -4.81 23.03
CA PHE A 63 23.46 -3.65 22.20
C PHE A 63 22.34 -3.36 21.19
N ASN A 64 21.90 -4.35 20.43
CA ASN A 64 20.77 -4.19 19.50
C ASN A 64 19.50 -3.75 20.21
N TRP A 65 19.24 -4.33 21.38
CA TRP A 65 18.08 -3.98 22.19
C TRP A 65 18.18 -2.55 22.76
N ALA A 66 19.37 -2.12 23.17
CA ALA A 66 19.63 -0.73 23.56
C ALA A 66 19.44 0.24 22.38
N LEU A 67 19.89 -0.10 21.17
CA LEU A 67 19.65 0.70 19.97
C LEU A 67 18.15 0.88 19.70
N ILE A 68 17.35 -0.19 19.82
CA ILE A 68 15.89 -0.11 19.66
C ILE A 68 15.28 0.85 20.70
N HIS A 69 15.77 0.81 21.94
CA HIS A 69 15.29 1.70 23.00
C HIS A 69 15.72 3.16 22.81
N ILE A 70 16.94 3.41 22.33
CA ILE A 70 17.48 4.77 22.13
C ILE A 70 16.86 5.43 20.90
N VAL A 71 16.80 4.71 19.77
CA VAL A 71 16.25 5.24 18.51
C VAL A 71 14.74 5.47 18.64
N GLY A 72 14.05 4.56 19.34
CA GLY A 72 12.62 4.62 19.53
C GLY A 72 11.84 4.44 18.22
N PRO A 73 10.49 4.57 18.28
CA PRO A 73 9.67 4.55 17.08
C PRO A 73 9.93 5.81 16.27
N GLY A 74 10.37 5.65 15.02
CA GLY A 74 10.61 6.77 14.10
C GLY A 74 9.37 7.68 13.99
N LYS A 75 9.60 9.00 13.95
CA LYS A 75 8.55 10.01 13.80
C LYS A 75 8.65 10.62 12.41
N VAL A 76 7.52 10.77 11.72
CA VAL A 76 7.46 11.60 10.52
C VAL A 76 7.38 13.05 10.99
N GLY A 77 8.50 13.78 10.91
CA GLY A 77 8.57 15.19 11.33
C GLY A 77 8.00 16.18 10.31
N ILE A 78 7.51 15.69 9.17
CA ILE A 78 7.11 16.52 8.03
C ILE A 78 5.61 16.30 7.80
N SER A 79 4.83 17.37 7.98
CA SER A 79 3.44 17.39 7.52
C SER A 79 3.43 17.61 6.02
N VAL A 80 2.88 16.65 5.28
CA VAL A 80 2.71 16.77 3.83
C VAL A 80 1.34 17.39 3.57
N PRO A 81 1.26 18.56 2.89
CA PRO A 81 0.00 19.20 2.54
C PRO A 81 -0.84 18.34 1.59
N PRO A 82 -2.13 18.64 1.41
CA PRO A 82 -2.98 17.93 0.46
C PRO A 82 -2.45 18.05 -0.99
N TYR A 83 -2.66 17.01 -1.77
CA TYR A 83 -2.32 17.04 -3.20
C TYR A 83 -3.43 17.70 -3.99
N ASP A 84 -3.06 18.47 -5.01
CA ASP A 84 -4.02 18.92 -6.03
C ASP A 84 -4.37 17.74 -6.95
N LEU A 85 -5.57 17.20 -6.79
CA LEU A 85 -6.09 16.06 -7.56
C LEU A 85 -7.12 16.48 -8.62
N ASP A 86 -7.46 17.77 -8.70
CA ASP A 86 -8.50 18.26 -9.60
C ASP A 86 -8.21 17.96 -11.07
N PRO A 87 -6.96 18.16 -11.57
CA PRO A 87 -6.62 17.83 -12.95
C PRO A 87 -6.85 16.34 -13.26
N TYR A 88 -6.53 15.46 -12.31
CA TYR A 88 -6.65 14.02 -12.47
C TYR A 88 -8.12 13.57 -12.45
N PHE A 89 -8.93 14.16 -11.57
CA PHE A 89 -10.36 13.86 -11.50
C PHE A 89 -11.10 14.31 -12.76
N LYS A 90 -10.78 15.50 -13.29
CA LYS A 90 -11.31 16.00 -14.57
C LYS A 90 -10.91 15.07 -15.72
N ALA A 91 -9.65 14.63 -15.77
CA ALA A 91 -9.17 13.68 -16.77
C ALA A 91 -9.90 12.32 -16.67
N GLY A 92 -10.07 11.78 -15.47
CA GLY A 92 -10.80 10.54 -15.22
C GLY A 92 -12.28 10.62 -15.65
N LYS A 93 -12.97 11.74 -15.35
CA LYS A 93 -14.33 12.00 -15.83
C LYS A 93 -14.41 11.99 -17.36
N ARG A 94 -13.47 12.67 -18.05
CA ARG A 94 -13.39 12.67 -19.52
C ARG A 94 -13.23 11.25 -20.08
N LEU A 95 -12.34 10.44 -19.51
CA LEU A 95 -12.15 9.04 -19.91
C LEU A 95 -13.41 8.19 -19.72
N SER A 96 -14.10 8.32 -18.58
CA SER A 96 -15.33 7.57 -18.32
C SER A 96 -16.46 7.90 -19.31
N LYS A 97 -16.55 9.18 -19.74
CA LYS A 97 -17.50 9.61 -20.77
C LYS A 97 -17.17 8.99 -22.13
N LEU A 98 -15.89 8.99 -22.50
CA LEU A 98 -15.43 8.38 -23.74
C LEU A 98 -15.67 6.87 -23.78
N GLU A 99 -15.42 6.17 -22.66
CA GLU A 99 -15.69 4.73 -22.56
C GLU A 99 -17.18 4.42 -22.76
N LYS A 100 -18.08 5.18 -22.13
CA LYS A 100 -19.53 5.04 -22.33
C LYS A 100 -19.95 5.31 -23.78
N LYS A 101 -19.38 6.36 -24.41
CA LYS A 101 -19.66 6.68 -25.81
C LYS A 101 -19.17 5.56 -26.73
N ALA A 102 -17.99 5.01 -26.49
CA ALA A 102 -17.45 3.89 -27.26
C ALA A 102 -18.32 2.63 -27.13
N LYS A 103 -18.76 2.27 -25.91
CA LYS A 103 -19.69 1.14 -25.70
C LYS A 103 -20.99 1.32 -26.49
N LYS A 104 -21.59 2.52 -26.45
CA LYS A 104 -22.79 2.83 -27.21
C LYS A 104 -22.58 2.70 -28.74
N LEU A 105 -21.43 3.15 -29.25
CA LEU A 105 -21.10 3.03 -30.68
C LEU A 105 -20.94 1.56 -31.09
N VAL A 106 -20.34 0.72 -30.24
CA VAL A 106 -20.22 -0.72 -30.48
C VAL A 106 -21.58 -1.42 -30.48
N GLU A 107 -22.47 -1.05 -29.55
CA GLU A 107 -23.85 -1.57 -29.50
C GLU A 107 -24.62 -1.23 -30.78
N VAL A 108 -24.54 0.02 -31.25
CA VAL A 108 -25.17 0.46 -32.52
C VAL A 108 -24.61 -0.34 -33.70
N TYR A 109 -23.29 -0.48 -33.79
CA TYR A 109 -22.65 -1.24 -34.87
C TYR A 109 -23.10 -2.71 -34.92
N ASN A 110 -23.20 -3.36 -33.75
CA ASN A 110 -23.64 -4.76 -33.68
C ASN A 110 -25.13 -4.92 -34.02
N GLN A 111 -25.97 -3.92 -33.72
CA GLN A 111 -27.37 -3.94 -34.11
C GLN A 111 -27.52 -3.87 -35.63
N ASP A 112 -26.80 -2.96 -36.29
CA ASP A 112 -26.81 -2.82 -37.74
C ASP A 112 -26.29 -4.10 -38.45
N HIS A 113 -25.29 -4.78 -37.88
CA HIS A 113 -24.75 -6.02 -38.46
C HIS A 113 -25.77 -7.19 -38.41
N ASN A 114 -26.52 -7.33 -37.32
CA ASN A 114 -27.51 -8.41 -37.18
C ASN A 114 -28.74 -8.22 -38.09
N GLU A 115 -29.15 -6.97 -38.36
CA GLU A 115 -30.25 -6.66 -39.29
C GLU A 115 -29.88 -7.05 -40.73
N ASN A 116 -28.62 -6.86 -41.13
CA ASN A 116 -28.15 -7.21 -42.47
C ASN A 116 -28.06 -8.73 -42.71
N GLU A 117 -27.65 -9.53 -41.71
CA GLU A 117 -27.62 -11.01 -41.83
C GLU A 117 -29.02 -11.62 -41.98
N THR A 118 -30.02 -11.06 -41.28
CA THR A 118 -31.42 -11.54 -41.38
C THR A 118 -32.01 -11.31 -42.79
N GLN A 119 -31.47 -10.34 -43.54
CA GLN A 119 -31.95 -10.01 -44.87
C GLN A 119 -31.29 -10.87 -45.97
N THR A 120 -30.06 -11.35 -45.77
CA THR A 120 -29.39 -12.27 -46.71
C THR A 120 -30.01 -13.68 -46.69
N ASP A 121 -30.42 -14.19 -45.53
CA ASP A 121 -31.07 -15.50 -45.41
C ASP A 121 -32.43 -15.58 -46.13
N LYS A 122 -33.09 -14.43 -46.33
CA LYS A 122 -34.35 -14.35 -47.09
C LYS A 122 -34.16 -14.40 -48.61
N LEU A 123 -32.98 -14.07 -49.13
CA LEU A 123 -32.70 -14.06 -50.56
C LEU A 123 -32.09 -15.37 -51.07
N GLU A 124 -31.50 -16.19 -50.20
CA GLU A 124 -30.95 -17.51 -50.57
C GLU A 124 -32.02 -18.62 -50.67
N ASN A 125 -33.26 -18.38 -50.24
CA ASN A 125 -34.35 -19.38 -50.30
C ASN A 125 -35.10 -19.41 -51.65
N GLU A 126 -34.71 -18.59 -52.64
CA GLU A 126 -35.31 -18.59 -53.99
C GLU A 126 -34.31 -18.90 -55.12
N GLY A 127 -33.07 -19.29 -54.81
CA GLY A 127 -32.00 -19.40 -55.81
C GLY A 127 -31.07 -20.62 -55.69
N SER A 128 -31.39 -21.65 -56.46
CA SER A 128 -30.41 -22.45 -57.23
C SER A 128 -29.49 -23.45 -56.51
N GLN A 129 -29.74 -24.71 -56.90
CA GLN A 129 -28.82 -25.83 -56.99
C GLN A 129 -27.49 -25.44 -57.69
N PHE A 130 -26.42 -25.19 -56.94
CA PHE A 130 -25.06 -25.06 -57.49
C PHE A 130 -24.01 -25.74 -56.60
N ASP A 131 -22.98 -26.23 -57.27
CA ASP A 131 -22.10 -27.34 -56.91
C ASP A 131 -21.01 -26.98 -55.89
N SER A 132 -20.63 -27.98 -55.10
CA SER A 132 -19.70 -27.90 -53.97
C SER A 132 -18.24 -27.75 -54.40
N THR A 133 -17.59 -26.64 -54.02
CA THR A 133 -16.13 -26.66 -53.76
C THR A 133 -15.75 -25.78 -52.55
N ASN A 134 -15.04 -26.42 -51.62
CA ASN A 134 -14.63 -25.98 -50.28
C ASN A 134 -13.40 -25.05 -50.33
N PRO A 135 -13.40 -23.88 -49.64
CA PRO A 135 -12.17 -23.18 -49.30
C PRO A 135 -11.80 -23.26 -47.80
N LYS A 136 -10.51 -23.46 -47.60
CA LYS A 136 -9.80 -23.65 -46.34
C LYS A 136 -9.79 -22.40 -45.44
N GLY A 137 -10.01 -22.66 -44.16
CA GLY A 137 -9.47 -22.00 -42.95
C GLY A 137 -8.86 -20.60 -43.05
N ILE A 138 -9.59 -19.61 -42.51
CA ILE A 138 -9.05 -18.30 -42.14
C ILE A 138 -8.93 -18.27 -40.60
N SER A 139 -7.70 -18.12 -40.12
CA SER A 139 -7.36 -17.96 -38.70
C SER A 139 -7.60 -16.52 -38.25
N ASN A 140 -8.29 -16.33 -37.11
CA ASN A 140 -8.52 -15.04 -36.46
C ASN A 140 -7.19 -14.37 -36.05
N PRO A 141 -6.95 -13.08 -36.37
CA PRO A 141 -5.69 -12.40 -36.06
C PRO A 141 -5.73 -11.52 -34.79
N PHE A 142 -6.64 -11.76 -33.84
CA PHE A 142 -6.81 -10.86 -32.69
C PHE A 142 -6.70 -11.59 -31.34
N SER A 143 -5.50 -12.05 -31.05
CA SER A 143 -5.02 -12.32 -29.70
C SER A 143 -3.68 -11.60 -29.56
N ASP A 144 -3.42 -10.97 -28.42
CA ASP A 144 -2.15 -10.32 -28.05
C ASP A 144 -2.10 -8.79 -28.23
N ALA A 145 -3.07 -8.09 -27.64
CA ALA A 145 -2.82 -6.71 -27.18
C ALA A 145 -2.13 -6.78 -25.81
N ASP A 146 -0.80 -6.65 -25.83
CA ASP A 146 0.08 -6.66 -24.66
C ASP A 146 -0.17 -5.42 -23.78
N SER A 147 -0.60 -5.65 -22.53
CA SER A 147 -0.99 -4.66 -21.52
C SER A 147 0.21 -3.87 -20.94
N SER A 148 1.39 -4.02 -21.50
CA SER A 148 2.66 -3.52 -20.93
C SER A 148 3.15 -2.18 -21.50
N THR A 149 2.42 -1.52 -22.42
CA THR A 149 2.88 -0.27 -23.07
C THR A 149 2.03 0.98 -22.79
N LEU A 150 1.33 1.04 -21.64
CA LEU A 150 0.75 2.30 -21.19
C LEU A 150 1.83 3.18 -20.56
N LYS A 151 2.42 4.07 -21.37
CA LYS A 151 3.17 5.22 -20.86
C LYS A 151 2.26 6.00 -19.89
N PRO A 152 2.72 6.38 -18.68
CA PRO A 152 1.96 7.27 -17.81
C PRO A 152 1.61 8.54 -18.59
N LEU A 153 0.33 8.86 -18.70
CA LEU A 153 -0.09 10.19 -19.14
C LEU A 153 0.40 11.16 -18.07
N ALA A 154 1.55 11.79 -18.32
CA ALA A 154 1.91 13.01 -17.65
C ALA A 154 0.75 14.00 -17.84
N PRO A 155 0.36 14.77 -16.82
CA PRO A 155 -0.69 15.77 -16.98
C PRO A 155 -0.29 16.69 -18.13
N ALA A 156 -1.14 16.70 -19.15
CA ALA A 156 -0.95 17.48 -20.36
C ALA A 156 -0.67 18.94 -19.96
N GLY A 157 0.42 19.49 -20.49
CA GLY A 157 0.67 20.92 -20.43
C GLY A 157 -0.56 21.67 -20.95
N LYS A 158 -0.85 22.82 -20.32
CA LYS A 158 -1.97 23.72 -20.59
C LYS A 158 -2.45 23.63 -22.05
N VAL A 159 -3.48 22.82 -22.28
CA VAL A 159 -4.23 22.85 -23.53
C VAL A 159 -5.24 23.97 -23.36
N ASN A 160 -5.13 25.00 -24.21
CA ASN A 160 -6.12 26.06 -24.29
C ASN A 160 -7.36 25.50 -24.99
N ASP A 161 -8.25 24.87 -24.22
CA ASP A 161 -9.55 24.38 -24.68
C ASP A 161 -10.53 25.58 -24.75
N ASN A 162 -10.55 26.29 -25.88
CA ASN A 162 -11.66 27.17 -26.26
C ASN A 162 -12.67 26.37 -27.09
N ASP A 163 -13.35 25.41 -26.48
CA ASP A 163 -14.52 24.76 -27.09
C ASP A 163 -15.72 24.92 -26.15
N THR A 164 -16.64 25.73 -26.64
CA THR A 164 -17.88 26.14 -25.98
C THR A 164 -18.95 25.11 -26.34
N ASP A 165 -19.13 24.08 -25.52
CA ASP A 165 -20.35 23.27 -25.52
C ASP A 165 -21.15 23.64 -24.27
N SER A 166 -22.08 24.56 -24.49
CA SER A 166 -23.07 25.06 -23.56
C SER A 166 -24.21 24.05 -23.38
N ASP A 167 -24.14 23.27 -22.29
CA ASP A 167 -25.32 22.75 -21.59
C ASP A 167 -25.23 23.30 -20.16
N SER A 168 -25.96 24.39 -19.96
CA SER A 168 -26.03 25.22 -18.76
C SER A 168 -27.10 24.69 -17.81
N ASP A 169 -26.68 23.92 -16.80
CA ASP A 169 -27.38 23.90 -15.50
C ASP A 169 -26.60 24.85 -14.58
N GLU A 170 -27.00 26.13 -14.61
CA GLU A 170 -26.49 27.18 -13.73
C GLU A 170 -27.12 27.00 -12.33
N GLU A 171 -26.38 26.42 -11.40
CA GLU A 171 -26.61 26.63 -9.96
C GLU A 171 -25.68 27.75 -9.49
N ASP A 172 -26.31 28.90 -9.21
CA ASP A 172 -25.73 30.15 -8.73
C ASP A 172 -25.52 30.07 -7.21
N ASP A 173 -24.35 29.58 -6.78
CA ASP A 173 -23.91 29.63 -5.39
C ASP A 173 -22.72 30.61 -5.27
N ASN A 174 -23.07 31.89 -5.10
CA ASN A 174 -22.16 32.93 -4.63
C ASN A 174 -21.95 32.78 -3.11
N ASP A 175 -21.18 31.78 -2.69
CA ASP A 175 -20.64 31.72 -1.34
C ASP A 175 -19.23 32.33 -1.33
N ASP A 176 -19.14 33.54 -0.76
CA ASP A 176 -17.92 34.27 -0.40
C ASP A 176 -17.18 33.53 0.72
N ASP A 177 -16.68 32.34 0.39
CA ASP A 177 -15.85 31.57 1.27
C ASP A 177 -14.40 32.02 1.07
N SER A 178 -13.97 32.88 2.00
CA SER A 178 -12.57 33.17 2.31
C SER A 178 -11.86 31.87 2.74
N TYR A 179 -11.61 30.96 1.79
CA TYR A 179 -10.84 29.75 2.03
C TYR A 179 -9.38 30.12 2.24
N ASP A 180 -8.90 29.83 3.44
CA ASP A 180 -7.48 29.72 3.79
C ASP A 180 -6.74 29.04 2.63
N THR A 181 -5.83 29.77 1.98
CA THR A 181 -5.17 29.35 0.74
C THR A 181 -4.19 28.22 1.08
N GLN A 182 -4.72 27.02 1.33
CA GLN A 182 -3.91 25.85 1.62
C GLN A 182 -3.02 25.59 0.41
N GLU A 183 -1.70 25.60 0.65
CA GLU A 183 -0.71 25.37 -0.39
C GLU A 183 -0.78 23.91 -0.83
N TYR A 184 -1.50 23.64 -1.91
CA TYR A 184 -1.56 22.32 -2.51
C TYR A 184 -0.23 21.98 -3.18
N VAL A 185 0.18 20.72 -3.07
CA VAL A 185 1.41 20.23 -3.70
C VAL A 185 1.07 19.29 -4.84
N THR A 186 1.82 19.36 -5.94
CA THR A 186 1.66 18.43 -7.07
C THR A 186 1.93 16.99 -6.61
N PRO A 187 1.00 16.04 -6.84
CA PRO A 187 1.19 14.65 -6.43
C PRO A 187 2.39 14.01 -7.14
N PRO A 188 3.12 13.09 -6.49
CA PRO A 188 4.16 12.31 -7.14
C PRO A 188 3.57 11.34 -8.17
N SER A 189 4.41 10.80 -9.05
CA SER A 189 3.99 9.85 -10.09
C SER A 189 3.37 8.56 -9.54
N ILE A 190 3.75 8.17 -8.31
CA ILE A 190 3.20 7.01 -7.62
C ILE A 190 2.98 7.33 -6.14
N PHE A 191 1.77 7.07 -5.65
CA PHE A 191 1.40 7.18 -4.24
C PHE A 191 0.37 6.11 -3.86
N GLN A 192 0.24 5.86 -2.56
CA GLN A 192 -0.69 4.86 -2.05
C GLN A 192 -2.09 5.45 -1.93
N CYS A 193 -3.08 4.78 -2.53
CA CYS A 193 -4.47 5.17 -2.48
C CYS A 193 -5.30 4.32 -1.52
N ASN A 194 -6.48 4.82 -1.16
CA ASN A 194 -7.55 4.06 -0.54
C ASN A 194 -8.37 3.30 -1.60
N LYS A 195 -9.48 2.67 -1.20
CA LYS A 195 -10.37 1.93 -2.12
C LYS A 195 -11.02 2.82 -3.18
N ASP A 196 -11.14 4.11 -2.89
CA ASP A 196 -11.73 5.12 -3.78
C ASP A 196 -10.69 5.71 -4.75
N GLY A 197 -9.43 5.27 -4.68
CA GLY A 197 -8.34 5.79 -5.52
C GLY A 197 -7.76 7.12 -5.03
N LEU A 198 -8.14 7.60 -3.84
CA LEU A 198 -7.65 8.85 -3.25
C LEU A 198 -6.44 8.62 -2.32
N PRO A 199 -5.49 9.58 -2.22
CA PRO A 199 -4.38 9.47 -1.29
C PRO A 199 -4.89 9.35 0.15
N GLN A 200 -4.22 8.53 0.95
CA GLN A 200 -4.65 8.31 2.33
C GLN A 200 -4.40 9.55 3.19
N TRP A 201 -5.47 10.19 3.67
CA TRP A 201 -5.38 11.34 4.57
C TRP A 201 -5.40 10.93 6.05
N CYS A 202 -4.68 11.67 6.89
CA CYS A 202 -4.82 11.60 8.34
C CYS A 202 -5.45 12.88 8.87
N SER A 203 -6.70 12.80 9.35
CA SER A 203 -7.42 13.92 9.95
C SER A 203 -6.76 14.49 11.21
N HIS A 204 -6.08 13.64 11.98
CA HIS A 204 -5.42 14.03 13.23
C HIS A 204 -4.10 14.77 12.97
N CYS A 205 -3.29 14.27 12.03
CA CYS A 205 -2.02 14.91 11.66
C CYS A 205 -2.20 16.04 10.64
N LYS A 206 -3.39 16.16 10.04
CA LYS A 206 -3.69 17.06 8.91
C LYS A 206 -2.64 16.93 7.81
N SER A 207 -2.33 15.68 7.47
CA SER A 207 -1.29 15.36 6.51
C SER A 207 -1.62 14.12 5.68
N ILE A 208 -1.03 14.04 4.49
CA ILE A 208 -1.04 12.81 3.70
C ILE A 208 -0.18 11.75 4.39
N LYS A 209 -0.67 10.52 4.43
CA LYS A 209 0.06 9.37 4.96
C LYS A 209 1.12 8.93 3.94
N VAL A 210 2.36 8.88 4.39
CA VAL A 210 3.46 8.26 3.64
C VAL A 210 3.25 6.74 3.53
N LEU A 211 3.94 6.11 2.58
CA LEU A 211 3.80 4.67 2.28
C LEU A 211 3.90 3.80 3.55
N ARG A 212 2.89 2.96 3.78
CA ARG A 212 2.75 2.08 4.97
C ARG A 212 2.78 2.83 6.31
N SER A 213 2.34 4.08 6.35
CA SER A 213 2.20 4.80 7.62
C SER A 213 0.80 4.69 8.20
N HIS A 214 0.75 4.58 9.54
CA HIS A 214 -0.49 4.52 10.29
C HIS A 214 -0.45 5.57 11.41
N HIS A 215 -1.60 6.18 11.70
CA HIS A 215 -1.72 7.12 12.80
C HIS A 215 -1.73 6.33 14.12
N SER A 216 -0.81 6.67 15.02
CA SER A 216 -0.80 6.13 16.38
C SER A 216 -1.49 7.12 17.31
N SER A 217 -2.69 6.80 17.80
CA SER A 217 -3.37 7.61 18.82
C SER A 217 -2.54 7.72 20.12
N LYS A 218 -1.61 6.79 20.35
CA LYS A 218 -0.73 6.81 21.53
C LYS A 218 0.42 7.81 21.38
N LEU A 219 0.95 7.96 20.17
CA LEU A 219 2.03 8.90 19.87
C LEU A 219 1.52 10.23 19.31
N GLN A 220 0.21 10.31 19.01
CA GLN A 220 -0.44 11.45 18.37
C GLN A 220 0.25 11.86 17.05
N THR A 221 0.81 10.87 16.33
CA THR A 221 1.52 11.09 15.07
C THR A 221 1.38 9.89 14.14
N CYS A 222 1.52 10.12 12.84
CA CYS A 222 1.74 9.07 11.86
C CYS A 222 3.15 8.46 12.02
N VAL A 223 3.21 7.13 12.01
CA VAL A 223 4.45 6.35 12.14
C VAL A 223 4.68 5.61 10.81
N PRO A 224 5.84 5.76 10.15
CA PRO A 224 6.12 5.11 8.88
C PRO A 224 6.48 3.64 9.09
N LYS A 225 6.10 2.77 8.14
CA LYS A 225 6.35 1.32 8.19
C LYS A 225 5.93 0.71 9.52
N MET A 226 4.74 1.08 9.98
CA MET A 226 4.19 0.48 11.18
C MET A 226 3.74 -0.94 10.83
N ASP A 227 4.64 -1.93 11.01
CA ASP A 227 4.33 -3.31 10.64
C ASP A 227 3.26 -3.87 11.57
N HIS A 228 3.49 -3.88 12.88
CA HIS A 228 2.48 -4.20 13.90
C HIS A 228 2.92 -3.55 15.22
N TYR A 229 1.99 -3.25 16.13
CA TYR A 229 2.41 -3.00 17.51
C TYR A 229 3.03 -4.28 18.06
N PHE A 230 4.28 -4.22 18.52
CA PHE A 230 5.00 -5.32 19.19
C PHE A 230 4.32 -5.81 20.49
N CYS A 231 3.11 -5.34 20.78
CA CYS A 231 2.36 -5.61 22.00
C CYS A 231 1.25 -6.65 21.81
N LYS A 232 1.23 -7.41 20.72
CA LYS A 232 0.26 -8.52 20.58
C LYS A 232 0.59 -9.73 21.48
N LEU A 233 1.84 -9.85 21.95
CA LEU A 233 2.25 -10.89 22.90
C LEU A 233 1.98 -10.56 24.39
N ALA A 234 1.50 -9.36 24.71
CA ALA A 234 1.18 -8.96 26.08
C ALA A 234 -0.27 -8.49 26.29
N VAL A 235 -1.09 -8.48 25.23
CA VAL A 235 -2.47 -7.96 25.22
C VAL A 235 -3.36 -8.93 24.47
N GLU A 236 -3.42 -10.17 24.94
CA GLU A 236 -4.41 -11.17 24.52
C GLU A 236 -5.12 -11.73 25.77
N LEU A 237 -5.39 -10.84 26.73
CA LEU A 237 -6.19 -11.13 27.93
C LEU A 237 -7.39 -10.19 28.13
N ASP A 238 -7.64 -9.23 27.23
CA ASP A 238 -8.78 -8.31 27.35
C ASP A 238 -9.44 -8.03 25.97
N CYS A 239 -9.82 -9.08 25.25
CA CYS A 239 -10.88 -9.02 24.24
C CYS A 239 -11.88 -10.14 24.52
#